data_AF-A0A8S3DWC0-F1
#
_entry.id   AF-A0A8S3DWC0-F1
#
_cell.length_a   1.000
_cell.length_b   1.000
_cell.length_c   1.000
_cell.angle_alpha   90.00
_cell.angle_beta   90.00
_cell.angle_gamma   90.00
#
_symmetry.space_group_name_H-M   'P 1'
#
loop_
_entity.id
_entity.type
_entity.pdbx_description
1 polymer ?
#
loop_
_entity_poly.entity_id
_entity_poly.type
_entity_poly.pdbx_seq_one_letter_code
_entity_poly.pdbx_strand_id
1 'polypeptide(L)'
;MIKPVLRQRYVYILITLGSITFAFSMYVALKSPCPPWVDTTKGSVLILFVWFITYILLGYPRLVIANYARRHSPNGMFWFGVQVQCGSLMGSITSYLMVEKFALFHERKPCEHIAC
;
A
#
# COMPACT_ATOMS: atom_id res chain seq x y z
N MET A 1 8.96 28.74 -0.93
CA MET A 1 10.20 27.94 -1.10
C MET A 1 10.27 26.88 0.01
N ILE A 2 9.57 25.74 -0.15
CA ILE A 2 9.63 24.65 0.83
C ILE A 2 10.96 23.93 0.62
N LYS A 3 11.91 24.07 1.55
CA LYS A 3 13.16 23.30 1.56
C LYS A 3 12.80 21.87 1.97
N PRO A 4 12.99 20.82 1.14
CA PRO A 4 12.90 19.46 1.63
C PRO A 4 14.23 19.16 2.33
N VAL A 5 14.45 19.78 3.48
CA VAL A 5 15.56 19.45 4.40
C VAL A 5 15.05 18.56 5.54
N LEU A 6 13.93 17.86 5.34
CA LEU A 6 13.60 16.72 6.18
C LEU A 6 14.69 15.67 5.95
N ARG A 7 15.55 15.55 6.95
CA ARG A 7 16.67 14.61 7.03
C ARG A 7 16.27 13.29 6.37
N GLN A 8 17.03 12.84 5.37
CA GLN A 8 16.77 11.63 4.57
C GLN A 8 16.32 10.41 5.41
N ARG A 9 16.86 10.30 6.65
CA ARG A 9 16.44 9.33 7.67
C ARG A 9 14.92 9.30 7.93
N TYR A 10 14.25 10.44 8.00
CA TYR A 10 12.79 10.50 8.23
C TYR A 10 12.00 9.89 7.07
N VAL A 11 12.43 10.13 5.82
CA VAL A 11 11.77 9.56 4.64
C VAL A 11 11.86 8.03 4.69
N TYR A 12 13.04 7.50 5.04
CA TYR A 12 13.19 6.05 5.22
C TYR A 12 12.31 5.49 6.34
N ILE A 13 12.23 6.16 7.49
CA ILE A 13 11.36 5.73 8.60
C ILE A 13 9.89 5.72 8.19
N LEU A 14 9.43 6.73 7.45
CA LEU A 14 8.05 6.78 6.96
C LEU A 14 7.76 5.65 5.96
N ILE A 15 8.72 5.36 5.05
CA ILE A 15 8.60 4.24 4.10
C ILE A 15 8.56 2.91 4.85
N THR A 16 9.44 2.67 5.83
CA THR A 16 9.45 1.40 6.56
C THR A 16 8.17 1.19 7.35
N LEU A 17 7.68 2.22 8.06
CA LEU A 17 6.41 2.17 8.77
C LEU A 17 5.23 1.95 7.82
N GLY A 18 5.19 2.66 6.69
CA GLY A 18 4.15 2.49 5.68
C GLY A 18 4.15 1.10 5.04
N SER A 19 5.32 0.50 4.82
CA SER A 19 5.44 -0.87 4.34
C SER A 19 4.95 -1.89 5.37
N ILE A 20 5.16 -1.65 6.67
CA ILE A 20 4.64 -2.51 7.74
C ILE A 20 3.11 -2.46 7.77
N THR A 21 2.51 -1.27 7.69
CA THR A 21 1.05 -1.14 7.68
C THR A 21 0.42 -1.72 6.41
N PHE A 22 1.09 -1.57 5.26
CA PHE A 22 0.69 -2.23 4.02
C PHE A 22 0.76 -3.77 4.12
N ALA A 23 1.83 -4.30 4.70
CA ALA A 23 1.97 -5.74 4.93
C ALA A 23 0.87 -6.29 5.85
N PHE A 24 0.46 -5.53 6.87
CA PHE A 24 -0.70 -5.88 7.69
C PHE A 24 -2.00 -5.92 6.87
N SER A 25 -2.26 -4.93 6.01
CA SER A 25 -3.42 -4.96 5.12
C SER A 25 -3.40 -6.17 4.18
N MET A 26 -2.24 -6.52 3.63
CA MET A 26 -2.07 -7.71 2.80
C MET A 26 -2.32 -9.00 3.60
N TYR A 27 -1.84 -9.08 4.85
CA TYR A 27 -2.11 -10.22 5.74
C TYR A 27 -3.61 -10.42 5.99
N VAL A 28 -4.34 -9.33 6.27
CA VAL A 28 -5.79 -9.37 6.46
C VAL A 28 -6.48 -9.84 5.17
N ALA A 29 -6.02 -9.37 4.01
CA ALA A 29 -6.57 -9.77 2.72
C ALA A 29 -6.33 -11.27 2.44
N LEU A 30 -5.14 -11.80 2.76
CA LEU A 30 -4.80 -13.23 2.62
C LEU A 30 -5.63 -14.15 3.54
N LYS A 31 -6.27 -13.60 4.58
CA LYS A 31 -7.19 -14.34 5.45
C LYS A 31 -8.64 -14.34 4.96
N SER A 32 -8.91 -13.81 3.76
CA SER A 32 -10.23 -13.98 3.12
C SER A 32 -10.53 -15.48 2.95
N PRO A 33 -11.68 -16.00 3.41
CA PRO A 33 -12.97 -15.32 3.62
C PRO A 33 -13.28 -14.85 5.06
N CYS A 34 -12.47 -15.22 6.06
CA CYS A 34 -12.68 -14.89 7.47
C CYS A 34 -11.51 -14.05 7.99
N PRO A 35 -11.49 -12.73 7.70
CA PRO A 35 -10.46 -11.86 8.23
C PRO A 35 -10.52 -11.84 9.77
N PRO A 36 -9.38 -11.53 10.44
CA PRO A 36 -9.39 -11.31 11.87
C PRO A 36 -10.44 -10.23 12.21
N TRP A 37 -11.29 -10.48 13.21
CA TRP A 37 -12.34 -9.54 13.66
C TRP A 37 -13.49 -9.33 12.65
N VAL A 38 -13.76 -10.33 11.81
CA VAL A 38 -14.92 -10.37 10.91
C VAL A 38 -16.23 -10.13 11.67
N ASP A 39 -17.19 -9.47 11.02
CA ASP A 39 -18.53 -9.15 11.54
C ASP A 39 -18.57 -8.27 12.82
N THR A 40 -17.46 -7.62 13.18
CA THR A 40 -17.41 -6.63 14.27
C THR A 40 -17.14 -5.21 13.75
N THR A 41 -17.86 -4.21 14.28
CA THR A 41 -17.63 -2.78 13.94
C THR A 41 -16.18 -2.35 14.22
N LYS A 42 -15.54 -2.94 15.24
CA LYS A 42 -14.16 -2.67 15.61
C LYS A 42 -13.18 -3.07 14.50
N GLY A 43 -13.39 -4.22 13.86
CA GLY A 43 -12.56 -4.70 12.75
C GLY A 43 -12.63 -3.78 11.54
N SER A 44 -13.84 -3.37 11.14
CA SER A 44 -14.04 -2.46 10.00
C SER A 44 -13.37 -1.09 10.21
N VAL A 45 -13.53 -0.51 11.40
CA VAL A 45 -12.89 0.79 11.75
C VAL A 45 -11.37 0.66 11.75
N LEU A 46 -10.83 -0.44 12.30
CA LEU A 46 -9.38 -0.67 12.35
C LEU A 46 -8.77 -0.77 10.94
N ILE A 47 -9.40 -1.54 10.04
CA ILE A 47 -8.90 -1.72 8.66
C ILE A 47 -8.90 -0.39 7.91
N LEU A 48 -9.98 0.38 8.01
CA LEU A 48 -10.05 1.71 7.40
C LEU A 48 -8.93 2.61 7.95
N PHE A 49 -8.77 2.65 9.28
CA PHE A 49 -7.75 3.48 9.92
C PHE A 49 -6.32 3.09 9.50
N VAL A 50 -6.02 1.79 9.45
CA VAL A 50 -4.72 1.29 8.98
C VAL A 50 -4.48 1.63 7.51
N TRP A 51 -5.51 1.52 6.67
CA TRP A 51 -5.41 1.88 5.26
C TRP A 51 -5.16 3.38 5.06
N PHE A 52 -5.88 4.24 5.80
CA PHE A 52 -5.65 5.69 5.81
C PHE A 52 -4.22 6.04 6.24
N ILE A 53 -3.74 5.45 7.35
CA ILE A 53 -2.37 5.65 7.82
C ILE A 53 -1.36 5.22 6.76
N THR A 54 -1.57 4.06 6.12
CA THR A 54 -0.69 3.57 5.06
C THR A 54 -0.58 4.58 3.91
N TYR A 55 -1.71 5.17 3.52
CA TYR A 55 -1.74 6.16 2.45
C TYR A 55 -0.97 7.44 2.80
N ILE A 56 -1.06 7.90 4.05
CA ILE A 56 -0.31 9.06 4.55
C ILE A 56 1.18 8.75 4.63
N LEU A 57 1.54 7.61 5.22
CA LEU A 57 2.93 7.20 5.45
C LEU A 57 3.71 6.99 4.15
N LEU A 58 3.08 6.44 3.11
CA LEU A 58 3.72 6.21 1.81
C LEU A 58 3.52 7.39 0.83
N GLY A 59 2.40 8.12 0.94
CA GLY A 59 2.11 9.27 0.09
C GLY A 59 3.06 10.45 0.33
N TYR A 60 3.44 10.71 1.58
CA TYR A 60 4.36 11.79 1.89
C TYR A 60 5.77 11.59 1.29
N PRO A 61 6.46 10.45 1.48
CA PRO A 61 7.70 10.12 0.78
C PRO A 61 7.61 10.26 -0.74
N ARG A 62 6.50 9.82 -1.36
CA ARG A 62 6.30 9.94 -2.81
C ARG A 62 6.37 11.40 -3.26
N LEU A 63 5.73 12.31 -2.53
CA LEU A 63 5.77 13.75 -2.82
C LEU A 63 7.17 14.34 -2.60
N VAL A 64 7.88 13.93 -1.55
CA VAL A 64 9.24 14.41 -1.27
C VAL A 64 10.21 13.97 -2.38
N ILE A 65 10.15 12.70 -2.80
CA ILE A 65 10.98 12.16 -3.88
C ILE A 65 10.65 12.84 -5.21
N ALA A 66 9.37 13.04 -5.53
CA ALA A 66 8.95 13.75 -6.75
C ALA A 66 9.51 15.19 -6.80
N ASN A 67 9.42 15.92 -5.68
CA ASN A 67 9.95 17.27 -5.56
C ASN A 67 11.49 17.29 -5.64
N TYR A 68 12.16 16.30 -5.08
CA TYR A 68 13.61 16.14 -5.18
C TYR A 68 14.05 15.90 -6.62
N ALA A 69 13.43 14.93 -7.30
CA ALA A 69 13.73 14.60 -8.70
C ALA A 69 13.52 15.81 -9.63
N ARG A 70 12.44 16.58 -9.40
CA ARG A 70 12.15 17.80 -10.16
C ARG A 70 13.22 18.89 -10.03
N ARG A 71 13.92 18.97 -8.88
CA ARG A 71 14.93 20.02 -8.64
C ARG A 71 16.33 19.62 -9.10
N HIS A 72 16.64 18.32 -9.11
CA HIS A 72 18.00 17.85 -9.31
C HIS A 72 18.36 17.55 -10.78
N SER A 73 17.36 17.32 -11.64
CA SER A 73 17.59 17.01 -13.05
C SER A 73 16.51 17.62 -13.95
N PRO A 74 16.87 18.17 -15.13
CA PRO A 74 15.90 18.62 -16.14
C PRO A 74 14.92 17.52 -16.54
N ASN A 75 15.40 16.27 -16.59
CA ASN A 75 14.62 15.08 -16.95
C ASN A 75 14.20 14.26 -15.72
N GLY A 76 14.36 14.79 -14.50
CA GLY A 76 14.13 14.04 -13.27
C GLY A 76 12.68 13.57 -13.10
N MET A 77 11.71 14.37 -13.56
CA MET A 77 10.30 14.01 -13.48
C MET A 77 9.91 12.90 -14.47
N PHE A 78 10.60 12.81 -15.62
CA PHE A 78 10.42 11.73 -16.58
C PHE A 78 10.85 10.39 -15.97
N TRP A 79 12.09 10.32 -15.43
CA TRP A 79 12.60 9.10 -14.79
C TRP A 79 11.82 8.72 -13.53
N PHE A 80 11.35 9.70 -12.76
CA PHE A 80 10.42 9.46 -11.66
C PHE A 80 9.12 8.81 -12.16
N GLY A 81 8.56 9.31 -13.26
CA GLY A 81 7.38 8.73 -13.91
C GLY A 81 7.62 7.29 -14.35
N VAL A 82 8.74 7.01 -15.02
CA VAL A 82 9.14 5.65 -15.42
C VAL A 82 9.17 4.71 -14.21
N GLN A 83 9.81 5.12 -13.11
CA GLN A 83 9.89 4.32 -11.90
C GLN A 83 8.52 4.03 -11.28
N VAL A 84 7.62 5.03 -11.25
CA VAL A 84 6.24 4.85 -10.74
C VAL A 84 5.46 3.86 -11.60
N GLN A 85 5.58 3.96 -12.93
CA GLN A 85 4.88 3.06 -13.85
C GLN A 85 5.42 1.63 -13.78
N CYS A 86 6.74 1.45 -13.68
CA CYS A 86 7.34 0.14 -13.42
C CYS A 86 6.81 -0.46 -12.12
N GLY A 87 6.69 0.34 -11.05
CA GLY A 87 6.11 -0.10 -9.78
C GLY A 87 4.65 -0.54 -9.92
N SER A 88 3.84 0.21 -10.67
CA SER A 88 2.44 -0.17 -10.95
C SER A 88 2.33 -1.45 -11.78
N LEU A 89 3.21 -1.63 -12.77
CA LEU A 89 3.26 -2.84 -13.58
C LEU A 89 3.61 -4.05 -12.71
N MET A 90 4.65 -3.94 -11.88
CA MET A 90 5.04 -4.99 -10.95
C MET A 90 3.91 -5.33 -9.98
N GLY A 91 3.26 -4.32 -9.39
CA GLY A 91 2.12 -4.51 -8.50
C GLY A 91 0.95 -5.22 -9.18
N SER A 92 0.59 -4.82 -10.40
CA SER A 92 -0.48 -5.43 -11.17
C SER A 92 -0.19 -6.89 -11.51
N ILE A 93 1.05 -7.21 -11.92
CA ILE A 93 1.46 -8.59 -12.20
C ILE A 93 1.37 -9.43 -10.92
N THR A 94 1.87 -8.92 -9.78
CA THR A 94 1.78 -9.61 -8.50
C THR A 94 0.33 -9.86 -8.09
N SER A 95 -0.54 -8.84 -8.15
CA SER A 95 -1.96 -8.98 -7.82
C SER A 95 -2.65 -10.01 -8.72
N TYR A 96 -2.40 -9.97 -10.03
CA TYR A 96 -2.95 -10.94 -10.98
C TYR A 96 -2.52 -12.37 -10.64
N LEU A 97 -1.22 -12.60 -10.40
CA LEU A 97 -0.73 -13.92 -10.05
C LEU A 97 -1.35 -14.45 -8.75
N MET A 98 -1.44 -13.60 -7.71
CA MET A 98 -2.01 -14.00 -6.42
C MET A 98 -3.50 -14.36 -6.51
N VAL A 99 -4.29 -13.61 -7.30
CA VAL A 99 -5.73 -13.83 -7.45
C VAL A 99 -6.00 -14.99 -8.41
N GLU A 100 -5.45 -14.96 -9.62
CA GLU A 100 -5.85 -15.86 -10.70
C GLU A 100 -5.08 -17.19 -10.69
N LYS A 101 -3.76 -17.15 -10.48
CA LYS A 101 -2.92 -18.36 -10.54
C LYS A 101 -2.86 -19.10 -9.22
N PHE A 102 -2.72 -18.38 -8.12
CA PHE A 102 -2.60 -18.99 -6.80
C PHE A 102 -3.93 -19.10 -6.05
N ALA A 103 -5.02 -18.49 -6.56
CA ALA A 103 -6.35 -18.52 -5.94
C ALA A 103 -6.32 -18.23 -4.42
N LEU A 104 -5.44 -17.32 -3.99
CA LEU A 104 -5.23 -17.05 -2.56
C LEU A 104 -6.40 -16.31 -1.92
N PHE A 105 -7.20 -15.62 -2.75
CA PHE A 105 -8.36 -14.87 -2.30
C PHE A 105 -9.62 -15.63 -2.66
N HIS A 106 -10.32 -16.13 -1.64
CA HIS A 106 -11.65 -16.72 -1.79
C HIS A 106 -12.71 -15.68 -1.41
N GLU A 107 -13.69 -15.50 -2.28
CA GLU A 107 -14.85 -14.65 -2.00
C GLU A 107 -15.77 -15.31 -0.97
N ARG A 108 -16.27 -14.52 -0.01
CA ARG A 108 -17.25 -15.00 0.97
C ARG A 108 -18.62 -15.06 0.28
N LYS A 109 -19.20 -16.25 0.15
CA LYS A 109 -20.56 -16.42 -0.40
C LYS A 109 -21.60 -15.92 0.62
N PRO A 110 -22.45 -14.95 0.27
CA PRO A 110 -23.37 -14.32 1.24
C PRO A 110 -24.56 -15.20 1.68
N CYS A 111 -24.63 -16.46 1.25
CA CYS A 111 -25.79 -17.34 1.49
C CYS A 111 -25.45 -18.74 2.01
N GLU A 112 -24.20 -19.00 2.41
CA GLU A 112 -23.79 -20.28 3.01
C GLU A 112 -23.52 -20.04 4.50
N HIS A 113 -24.31 -20.67 5.39
CA HIS A 113 -24.22 -20.50 6.85
C HIS A 113 -22.88 -20.97 7.47
N ILE A 114 -22.00 -21.55 6.66
CA ILE A 114 -20.69 -22.08 7.04
C ILE A 114 -19.63 -21.40 6.18
N ALA A 115 -19.36 -20.13 6.45
CA ALA A 115 -18.18 -19.44 5.94
C ALA A 115 -17.63 -18.46 6.98
N CYS A 116 -17.73 -18.85 8.25
CA CYS A 116 -16.66 -19.02 9.22
C CYS A 116 -17.06 -20.21 10.11
#